data_AF-A0A6B1E103-F1
#
_entry.id   AF-A0A6B1E103-F1
#
_cell.length_a   1.000
_cell.length_b   1.000
_cell.length_c   1.000
_cell.angle_alpha   90.00
_cell.angle_beta   90.00
_cell.angle_gamma   90.00
#
_symmetry.space_group_name_H-M   'P 1'
#
loop_
_entity.id
_entity.type
_entity.pdbx_description
1 polymer ?
#
loop_
_entity_poly.entity_id
_entity_poly.type
_entity_poly.pdbx_seq_one_letter_code
_entity_poly.pdbx_strand_id
1 'polypeptide(L)'
;MLRFFTRDAEPSAQKWDGSTRLALGMAIALLVSLLLLGFAGPPEVRLPARIGAFGTLITLQLLFLWGKRRDISPYHQAQRRFIAGDYVAARGILEALPERGIESVDALVLLGNSYRNLGQFPQAQSILQRALDIKPRHHLALFSMGKLLMTQGQYQAAREHIESALEAGSPDIVHFELGQCCLLAGDKSSAQANFLAARPHLQDTPAQAALLESYLQQLGSAKAPDIDSETLQHWRDEARKATATAYGEHLRQVIRDWEASK
;
A
#
# COMPACT_ATOMS: atom_id res chain seq x y z
N MET A 1 -33.21 -25.50 24.21
CA MET A 1 -32.06 -24.84 24.85
C MET A 1 -30.81 -24.82 23.95
N LEU A 2 -30.96 -24.70 22.62
CA LEU A 2 -29.86 -24.77 21.62
C LEU A 2 -29.96 -23.63 20.58
N ARG A 3 -30.33 -22.42 21.01
CA ARG A 3 -30.38 -21.22 20.16
C ARG A 3 -29.52 -20.04 20.66
N PHE A 4 -28.69 -20.26 21.67
CA PHE A 4 -27.92 -19.18 22.31
C PHE A 4 -26.44 -19.09 21.88
N PHE A 5 -25.88 -20.09 21.19
CA PHE A 5 -24.44 -20.10 20.85
C PHE A 5 -24.08 -19.61 19.45
N THR A 6 -25.05 -19.17 18.64
CA THR A 6 -24.77 -18.72 17.25
C THR A 6 -24.91 -17.22 17.05
N ARG A 7 -25.29 -16.45 18.08
CA ARG A 7 -25.55 -15.01 17.90
C ARG A 7 -24.33 -14.12 18.09
N ASP A 8 -23.33 -14.57 18.85
CA ASP A 8 -22.13 -13.76 19.19
C ASP A 8 -20.81 -14.46 18.84
N ALA A 9 -20.81 -15.37 17.85
CA ALA A 9 -19.55 -15.70 17.18
C ALA A 9 -19.11 -14.45 16.40
N GLU A 10 -17.93 -13.92 16.71
CA GLU A 10 -17.32 -12.79 16.01
C GLU A 10 -17.63 -12.83 14.49
N PRO A 11 -17.91 -11.68 13.84
CA PRO A 11 -18.21 -11.62 12.41
C PRO A 11 -17.10 -12.17 11.49
N SER A 12 -15.96 -12.59 12.04
CA SER A 12 -14.83 -13.24 11.38
C SER A 12 -15.07 -14.73 11.07
N ALA A 13 -15.66 -15.50 11.99
CA ALA A 13 -15.80 -16.96 11.84
C ALA A 13 -16.85 -17.37 10.80
N GLN A 14 -17.81 -16.48 10.51
CA GLN A 14 -18.87 -16.71 9.53
C GLN A 14 -18.34 -16.72 8.09
N LYS A 15 -17.15 -16.14 7.86
CA LYS A 15 -16.46 -16.09 6.55
C LYS A 15 -15.61 -17.33 6.25
N TRP A 16 -15.45 -18.24 7.20
CA TRP A 16 -14.63 -19.44 7.02
C TRP A 16 -15.33 -20.48 6.14
N ASP A 17 -14.55 -21.26 5.39
CA ASP A 17 -15.10 -22.34 4.58
C ASP A 17 -15.84 -23.40 5.44
N GLY A 18 -16.80 -24.10 4.84
CA GLY A 18 -17.68 -25.04 5.56
C GLY A 18 -16.90 -26.13 6.29
N SER A 19 -15.82 -26.63 5.69
CA SER A 19 -14.95 -27.64 6.31
C SER A 19 -14.21 -27.11 7.54
N THR A 20 -13.70 -25.87 7.51
CA THR A 20 -13.04 -25.25 8.67
C THR A 20 -14.00 -25.12 9.84
N ARG A 21 -15.24 -24.68 9.56
CA ARG A 21 -16.27 -24.51 10.60
C ARG A 21 -16.67 -25.84 11.23
N LEU A 22 -16.81 -26.89 10.43
CA LEU A 22 -17.08 -28.24 10.92
C LEU A 22 -15.92 -28.76 11.78
N ALA A 23 -14.67 -28.60 11.33
CA ALA A 23 -13.48 -29.00 12.08
C ALA A 23 -13.36 -28.26 13.42
N LEU A 24 -13.62 -26.96 13.45
CA LEU A 24 -13.68 -26.16 14.67
C LEU A 24 -14.75 -26.70 15.63
N GLY A 25 -15.96 -26.97 15.13
CA GLY A 25 -17.06 -27.51 15.94
C GLY A 25 -16.73 -28.86 16.57
N MET A 26 -16.13 -29.77 15.81
CA MET A 26 -15.70 -31.09 16.31
C MET A 26 -14.60 -30.95 17.37
N ALA A 27 -13.61 -30.09 17.13
CA ALA A 27 -12.52 -29.86 18.09
C ALA A 27 -13.01 -29.23 19.40
N ILE A 28 -13.99 -28.33 19.36
CA ILE A 28 -14.63 -27.77 20.57
C ILE A 28 -15.39 -28.88 21.33
N ALA A 29 -16.18 -29.71 20.64
CA ALA A 29 -16.91 -30.80 21.28
C ALA A 29 -15.97 -31.81 21.95
N LEU A 30 -14.86 -32.15 21.29
CA LEU A 30 -13.81 -33.00 21.85
C LEU A 30 -13.15 -32.37 23.08
N LEU A 31 -12.81 -31.09 23.02
CA LEU A 31 -12.23 -30.36 24.16
C LEU A 31 -13.16 -30.38 25.37
N VAL A 32 -14.46 -30.08 25.18
CA VAL A 32 -15.45 -30.10 26.26
C VAL A 32 -15.55 -31.51 26.89
N SER A 33 -15.56 -32.54 26.05
CA SER A 33 -15.63 -33.93 26.51
C SER A 33 -14.39 -34.32 27.34
N LEU A 34 -13.19 -33.91 26.90
CA LEU A 34 -11.93 -34.14 27.60
C LEU A 34 -11.83 -33.35 28.91
N LEU A 35 -12.34 -32.12 28.95
CA LEU A 35 -12.40 -31.32 30.18
C LEU A 35 -13.34 -31.96 31.21
N LEU A 36 -14.52 -32.43 30.79
CA LEU A 36 -15.45 -33.14 31.68
C LEU A 36 -14.82 -34.41 32.26
N LEU A 37 -14.15 -35.22 31.44
CA LEU A 37 -13.42 -36.39 31.91
C LEU A 37 -12.23 -36.03 32.81
N GLY A 38 -11.52 -34.94 32.53
CA GLY A 38 -10.37 -34.46 33.31
C GLY A 38 -10.72 -33.90 34.69
N PHE A 39 -11.95 -33.42 34.88
CA PHE A 39 -12.46 -32.89 36.16
C PHE A 39 -13.34 -33.89 36.92
N ALA A 40 -14.29 -34.52 36.24
CA ALA A 40 -15.33 -35.35 36.86
C ALA A 40 -15.16 -36.86 36.59
N GLY A 41 -14.22 -37.27 35.74
CA GLY A 41 -14.00 -38.68 35.40
C GLY A 41 -13.34 -39.51 36.52
N PRO A 42 -13.26 -40.84 36.36
CA PRO A 42 -12.53 -41.71 37.27
C PRO A 42 -11.03 -41.35 37.33
N PRO A 43 -10.34 -41.57 38.46
CA PRO A 43 -8.97 -41.09 38.68
C PRO A 43 -7.97 -41.59 37.61
N GLU A 44 -8.17 -42.80 37.08
CA GLU A 44 -7.31 -43.44 36.07
C GLU A 44 -7.31 -42.68 34.72
N VAL A 45 -8.42 -42.00 34.37
CA VAL A 45 -8.56 -41.31 33.07
C VAL A 45 -8.34 -39.80 33.16
N ARG A 46 -8.27 -39.22 34.37
CA ARG A 46 -8.17 -37.76 34.55
C ARG A 46 -6.90 -37.18 33.94
N LEU A 47 -5.75 -37.79 34.20
CA LEU A 47 -4.45 -37.29 33.70
C LEU A 47 -4.35 -37.42 32.17
N PRO A 48 -4.66 -38.58 31.55
CA PRO A 48 -4.74 -38.68 30.09
C PRO A 48 -5.72 -37.68 29.46
N ALA A 49 -6.90 -37.48 30.07
CA ALA A 49 -7.89 -36.53 29.56
C ALA A 49 -7.41 -35.07 29.60
N ARG A 50 -6.68 -34.67 30.64
CA ARG A 50 -6.06 -33.34 30.75
C ARG A 50 -4.97 -33.11 29.69
N ILE A 51 -4.13 -34.12 29.44
CA ILE A 51 -3.12 -34.07 28.38
C ILE A 51 -3.80 -33.95 27.01
N GLY A 52 -4.86 -34.74 26.78
CA GLY A 52 -5.67 -34.65 25.57
C GLY A 52 -6.29 -33.26 25.38
N ALA A 53 -6.87 -32.69 26.43
CA ALA A 53 -7.47 -31.35 26.37
C ALA A 53 -6.44 -30.27 25.99
N PHE A 54 -5.22 -30.36 26.51
CA PHE A 54 -4.13 -29.46 26.14
C PHE A 54 -3.74 -29.60 24.65
N GLY A 55 -3.64 -30.83 24.16
CA GLY A 55 -3.43 -31.08 22.73
C GLY A 55 -4.55 -30.51 21.85
N THR A 56 -5.81 -30.66 22.28
CA THR A 56 -6.96 -30.10 21.55
C THR A 56 -6.95 -28.57 21.54
N LEU A 57 -6.51 -27.91 22.61
CA LEU A 57 -6.34 -26.44 22.62
C LEU A 57 -5.32 -25.96 21.57
N ILE A 58 -4.19 -26.65 21.43
CA ILE A 58 -3.20 -26.35 20.38
C ILE A 58 -3.84 -26.52 18.98
N THR A 59 -4.59 -27.61 18.76
CA THR A 59 -5.27 -27.82 17.47
C THR A 59 -6.32 -26.76 17.18
N LEU A 60 -7.05 -26.28 18.19
CA LEU A 60 -8.00 -25.18 18.04
C LEU A 60 -7.29 -23.87 17.68
N GLN A 61 -6.15 -23.59 18.30
CA GLN A 61 -5.33 -22.43 17.98
C GLN A 61 -4.83 -22.49 16.53
N LEU A 62 -4.36 -23.65 16.06
CA LEU A 62 -3.92 -23.85 14.68
C LEU A 62 -5.08 -23.74 13.68
N LEU A 63 -6.25 -24.34 13.98
CA LEU A 63 -7.46 -24.21 13.17
C LEU A 63 -7.92 -22.75 13.07
N PHE A 64 -7.81 -22.00 14.16
CA PHE A 64 -8.16 -20.59 14.18
C PHE A 64 -7.22 -19.75 13.31
N LEU A 65 -5.91 -19.98 13.42
CA LEU A 65 -4.91 -19.35 12.54
C LEU A 65 -5.15 -19.72 11.06
N TRP A 66 -5.50 -20.97 10.79
CA TRP A 66 -5.79 -21.45 9.44
C TRP A 66 -7.09 -20.88 8.87
N GLY A 67 -8.14 -20.75 9.68
CA GLY A 67 -9.39 -20.11 9.30
C GLY A 67 -9.19 -18.63 8.95
N LYS A 68 -8.38 -17.92 9.73
CA LYS A 68 -8.02 -16.52 9.48
C LYS A 68 -7.01 -16.32 8.33
N ARG A 69 -6.37 -17.37 7.80
CA ARG A 69 -5.33 -17.24 6.76
C ARG A 69 -5.77 -16.49 5.49
N ARG A 70 -7.08 -16.43 5.22
CA ARG A 70 -7.67 -15.76 4.05
C ARG A 70 -8.31 -14.41 4.38
N ASP A 71 -8.43 -14.04 5.65
CA ASP A 71 -8.92 -12.72 6.07
C ASP A 71 -7.81 -11.68 5.89
N ILE A 72 -7.51 -11.35 4.64
CA ILE A 72 -6.73 -10.16 4.31
C ILE A 72 -7.62 -8.96 4.69
N SER A 73 -7.13 -8.09 5.57
CA SER A 73 -7.86 -6.85 5.92
C SER A 73 -8.27 -6.12 4.63
N PRO A 74 -9.51 -5.58 4.52
CA PRO A 74 -9.97 -4.94 3.29
C PRO A 74 -9.02 -3.84 2.81
N TYR A 75 -8.34 -3.14 3.74
CA TYR A 75 -7.26 -2.21 3.41
C TYR A 75 -6.13 -2.89 2.61
N HIS A 76 -5.62 -4.03 3.07
CA HIS A 76 -4.58 -4.77 2.37
C HIS A 76 -5.08 -5.35 1.03
N GLN A 77 -6.36 -5.72 0.94
CA GLN A 77 -6.96 -6.11 -0.34
C GLN A 77 -6.97 -4.94 -1.33
N ALA A 78 -7.41 -3.76 -0.88
CA ALA A 78 -7.38 -2.54 -1.67
C ALA A 78 -5.95 -2.16 -2.07
N GLN A 79 -4.99 -2.26 -1.15
CA GLN A 79 -3.58 -1.97 -1.41
C GLN A 79 -3.01 -2.90 -2.48
N ARG A 80 -3.33 -4.19 -2.43
CA ARG A 80 -2.93 -5.14 -3.49
C ARG A 80 -3.55 -4.80 -4.83
N ARG A 81 -4.82 -4.42 -4.86
CA ARG A 81 -5.50 -3.97 -6.09
C ARG A 81 -4.87 -2.70 -6.65
N PHE A 82 -4.55 -1.75 -5.76
CA PHE A 82 -3.87 -0.50 -6.12
C PHE A 82 -2.49 -0.77 -6.73
N ILE A 83 -1.67 -1.62 -6.11
CA ILE A 83 -0.36 -2.01 -6.63
C ILE A 83 -0.49 -2.73 -7.98
N ALA A 84 -1.55 -3.53 -8.16
CA ALA A 84 -1.85 -4.17 -9.43
C ALA A 84 -2.37 -3.21 -10.52
N GLY A 85 -2.55 -1.92 -10.21
CA GLY A 85 -3.10 -0.90 -11.12
C GLY A 85 -4.62 -0.93 -11.26
N ASP A 86 -5.32 -1.80 -10.51
CA ASP A 86 -6.78 -1.91 -10.49
C ASP A 86 -7.36 -0.89 -9.51
N TYR A 87 -7.28 0.39 -9.89
CA TYR A 87 -7.71 1.51 -9.05
C TYR A 87 -9.23 1.54 -8.85
N VAL A 88 -10.00 0.99 -9.79
CA VAL A 88 -11.47 0.88 -9.68
C VAL A 88 -11.84 -0.08 -8.56
N ALA A 89 -11.25 -1.27 -8.52
CA ALA A 89 -11.49 -2.22 -7.45
C ALA A 89 -10.95 -1.71 -6.11
N ALA A 90 -9.76 -1.09 -6.10
CA ALA A 90 -9.19 -0.50 -4.88
C ALA A 90 -10.13 0.55 -4.27
N ARG A 91 -10.63 1.50 -5.10
CA ARG A 91 -11.62 2.50 -4.69
C ARG A 91 -12.87 1.84 -4.13
N GLY A 92 -13.47 0.88 -4.84
CA GLY A 92 -14.70 0.24 -4.41
C GLY A 92 -14.59 -0.49 -3.06
N ILE A 93 -13.45 -1.14 -2.80
CA ILE A 93 -13.18 -1.78 -1.50
C ILE A 93 -13.06 -0.72 -0.40
N LEU A 94 -12.38 0.39 -0.67
CA LEU A 94 -12.15 1.47 0.31
C LEU A 94 -13.42 2.28 0.60
N GLU A 95 -14.28 2.51 -0.38
CA GLU A 95 -15.59 3.17 -0.21
C GLU A 95 -16.59 2.30 0.56
N ALA A 96 -16.49 0.96 0.43
CA ALA A 96 -17.36 0.02 1.12
C ALA A 96 -16.99 -0.19 2.61
N LEU A 97 -15.85 0.36 3.05
CA LEU A 97 -15.49 0.33 4.46
C LEU A 97 -16.47 1.23 5.25
N PRO A 98 -16.96 0.80 6.42
CA PRO A 98 -17.80 1.66 7.25
C PRO A 98 -17.02 2.93 7.63
N GLU A 99 -17.66 4.09 7.68
CA GLU A 99 -16.98 5.38 7.91
C GLU A 99 -16.11 5.37 9.18
N ARG A 100 -16.54 4.69 10.24
CA ARG A 100 -15.77 4.48 11.49
C ARG A 100 -14.53 3.59 11.32
N GLY A 101 -14.48 2.77 10.28
CA GLY A 101 -13.33 1.93 9.89
C GLY A 101 -12.43 2.56 8.82
N ILE A 102 -12.94 3.55 8.06
CA ILE A 102 -12.18 4.39 7.12
C ILE A 102 -11.27 5.39 7.87
N GLU A 103 -11.43 5.55 9.18
CA GLU A 103 -10.67 6.51 10.00
C GLU A 103 -9.15 6.25 10.08
N SER A 104 -8.63 5.17 9.48
CA SER A 104 -7.20 5.08 9.24
C SER A 104 -6.79 6.08 8.15
N VAL A 105 -5.95 7.05 8.52
CA VAL A 105 -5.40 8.06 7.60
C VAL A 105 -4.75 7.40 6.38
N ASP A 106 -4.14 6.22 6.53
CA ASP A 106 -3.57 5.45 5.42
C ASP A 106 -4.62 4.96 4.41
N ALA A 107 -5.80 4.57 4.88
CA ALA A 107 -6.90 4.15 4.01
C ALA A 107 -7.46 5.33 3.21
N LEU A 108 -7.57 6.51 3.84
CA LEU A 108 -7.93 7.75 3.15
C LEU A 108 -6.87 8.15 2.11
N VAL A 109 -5.59 8.05 2.46
CA VAL A 109 -4.49 8.31 1.51
C VAL A 109 -4.56 7.38 0.31
N LEU A 110 -4.78 6.08 0.54
CA LEU A 110 -4.91 5.10 -0.54
C LEU A 110 -6.14 5.36 -1.41
N LEU A 111 -7.27 5.78 -0.81
CA LEU A 111 -8.49 6.14 -1.54
C LEU A 111 -8.27 7.40 -2.39
N GLY A 112 -7.67 8.44 -1.82
CA GLY A 112 -7.31 9.67 -2.53
C GLY A 112 -6.36 9.40 -3.70
N ASN A 113 -5.35 8.55 -3.48
CA ASN A 113 -4.46 8.09 -4.55
C ASN A 113 -5.20 7.28 -5.63
N SER A 114 -6.18 6.45 -5.25
CA SER A 114 -7.01 5.71 -6.21
C SER A 114 -7.82 6.67 -7.08
N TYR A 115 -8.45 7.69 -6.49
CA TYR A 115 -9.15 8.74 -7.24
C TYR A 115 -8.21 9.52 -8.17
N ARG A 116 -7.01 9.89 -7.72
CA ARG A 116 -6.01 10.59 -8.55
C ARG A 116 -5.67 9.79 -9.80
N ASN A 117 -5.38 8.49 -9.64
CA ASN A 117 -5.03 7.62 -10.78
C ASN A 117 -6.22 7.38 -11.73
N LEU A 118 -7.46 7.53 -11.23
CA LEU A 118 -8.68 7.51 -12.06
C LEU A 118 -9.01 8.86 -12.71
N GLY A 119 -8.17 9.88 -12.54
CA GLY A 119 -8.41 11.24 -13.04
C GLY A 119 -9.50 12.01 -12.30
N GLN A 120 -10.02 11.47 -11.19
CA GLN A 120 -11.07 12.06 -10.36
C GLN A 120 -10.45 13.03 -9.35
N PHE A 121 -9.84 14.10 -9.86
CA PHE A 121 -9.03 15.02 -9.06
C PHE A 121 -9.79 15.74 -7.93
N PRO A 122 -11.04 16.23 -8.14
CA PRO A 122 -11.79 16.88 -7.05
C PRO A 122 -12.04 15.93 -5.87
N GLN A 123 -12.38 14.67 -6.15
CA GLN A 123 -12.59 13.64 -5.13
C GLN A 123 -11.26 13.31 -4.44
N ALA A 124 -10.17 13.17 -5.19
CA ALA A 124 -8.85 12.93 -4.64
C ALA A 124 -8.45 14.04 -3.64
N GLN A 125 -8.66 15.30 -4.01
CA GLN A 125 -8.35 16.44 -3.17
C GLN A 125 -9.19 16.45 -1.89
N SER A 126 -10.50 16.24 -2.00
CA SER A 126 -11.40 16.19 -0.84
C SER A 126 -11.01 15.08 0.14
N ILE A 127 -10.70 13.89 -0.36
CA ILE A 127 -10.31 12.76 0.49
C ILE A 127 -8.94 12.97 1.14
N LEU A 128 -7.95 13.48 0.41
CA LEU A 128 -6.64 13.79 0.96
C LEU A 128 -6.70 14.95 1.96
N GLN A 129 -7.57 15.93 1.75
CA GLN A 129 -7.81 17.00 2.72
C GLN A 129 -8.36 16.43 4.03
N ARG A 130 -9.36 15.53 3.97
CA ARG A 130 -9.86 14.84 5.18
C ARG A 130 -8.75 14.07 5.90
N ALA A 131 -7.85 13.42 5.18
CA ALA A 131 -6.70 12.73 5.78
C ALA A 131 -5.81 13.70 6.56
N LEU A 132 -5.55 14.89 6.00
CA LEU A 132 -4.78 15.96 6.64
C LEU A 132 -5.56 16.65 7.77
N ASP A 133 -6.87 16.77 7.69
CA ASP A 133 -7.69 17.31 8.79
C ASP A 133 -7.62 16.41 10.03
N ILE A 134 -7.54 15.08 9.83
CA ILE A 134 -7.37 14.10 10.92
C ILE A 134 -5.92 14.10 11.45
N LYS A 135 -4.94 14.07 10.55
CA LYS A 135 -3.50 14.13 10.90
C LYS A 135 -2.77 15.14 10.01
N PRO A 136 -2.62 16.40 10.45
CA PRO A 136 -2.02 17.46 9.63
C PRO A 136 -0.57 17.20 9.21
N ARG A 137 0.19 16.49 10.05
CA ARG A 137 1.59 16.11 9.78
C ARG A 137 1.73 14.67 9.29
N HIS A 138 0.71 14.12 8.62
CA HIS A 138 0.82 12.78 8.05
C HIS A 138 1.64 12.82 6.76
N HIS A 139 2.88 12.33 6.83
CA HIS A 139 3.84 12.45 5.73
C HIS A 139 3.33 11.85 4.40
N LEU A 140 2.64 10.70 4.41
CA LEU A 140 2.07 10.11 3.20
C LEU A 140 0.90 10.92 2.62
N ALA A 141 0.14 11.60 3.47
CA ALA A 141 -1.00 12.41 3.02
C ALA A 141 -0.51 13.72 2.39
N LEU A 142 0.46 14.38 3.03
CA LEU A 142 1.16 15.55 2.50
C LEU A 142 1.80 15.24 1.14
N PHE A 143 2.56 14.13 1.06
CA PHE A 143 3.18 13.69 -0.18
C PHE A 143 2.15 13.37 -1.26
N SER A 144 1.05 12.68 -0.92
CA SER A 144 0.00 12.34 -1.88
C SER A 144 -0.75 13.58 -2.39
N MET A 145 -0.95 14.59 -1.54
CA MET A 145 -1.51 15.90 -1.92
C MET A 145 -0.54 16.63 -2.86
N GLY A 146 0.76 16.66 -2.53
CA GLY A 146 1.80 17.20 -3.40
C GLY A 146 1.77 16.57 -4.81
N LYS A 147 1.73 15.24 -4.90
CA LYS A 147 1.62 14.53 -6.18
C LYS A 147 0.32 14.83 -6.95
N LEU A 148 -0.80 15.02 -6.23
CA LEU A 148 -2.06 15.44 -6.86
C LEU A 148 -1.91 16.83 -7.49
N LEU A 149 -1.35 17.78 -6.75
CA LEU A 149 -1.12 19.15 -7.20
C LEU A 149 -0.14 19.21 -8.38
N MET A 150 0.93 18.38 -8.37
CA MET A 150 1.82 18.23 -9.54
C MET A 150 1.04 17.79 -10.78
N THR A 151 0.13 16.81 -10.62
CA THR A 151 -0.70 16.30 -11.73
C THR A 151 -1.65 17.38 -12.26
N GLN A 152 -2.08 18.31 -11.41
CA GLN A 152 -2.92 19.47 -11.77
C GLN A 152 -2.10 20.67 -12.30
N GLY A 153 -0.78 20.57 -12.38
CA GLY A 153 0.12 21.66 -12.82
C GLY A 153 0.38 22.74 -11.76
N GLN A 154 -0.05 22.54 -10.52
CA GLN A 154 0.13 23.49 -9.42
C GLN A 154 1.47 23.26 -8.71
N TYR A 155 2.57 23.49 -9.43
CA TYR A 155 3.91 23.08 -8.98
C TYR A 155 4.39 23.77 -7.71
N GLN A 156 4.03 25.04 -7.49
CA GLN A 156 4.45 25.77 -6.29
C GLN A 156 3.77 25.20 -5.02
N ALA A 157 2.45 25.00 -5.07
CA ALA A 157 1.72 24.39 -3.95
C ALA A 157 2.15 22.92 -3.74
N ALA A 158 2.42 22.20 -4.83
CA ALA A 158 2.94 20.84 -4.74
C ALA A 158 4.29 20.78 -4.00
N ARG A 159 5.20 21.69 -4.30
CA ARG A 159 6.50 21.81 -3.65
C ARG A 159 6.34 21.98 -2.13
N GLU A 160 5.51 22.92 -1.69
CA GLU A 160 5.25 23.18 -0.26
C GLU A 160 4.75 21.93 0.48
N HIS A 161 3.83 21.18 -0.13
CA HIS A 161 3.32 19.94 0.43
C HIS A 161 4.37 18.82 0.47
N ILE A 162 5.23 18.71 -0.55
CA ILE A 162 6.30 17.70 -0.59
C ILE A 162 7.40 18.03 0.44
N GLU A 163 7.78 19.29 0.56
CA GLU A 163 8.73 19.77 1.59
C GLU A 163 8.16 19.50 3.00
N SER A 164 6.88 19.83 3.23
CA SER A 164 6.20 19.50 4.50
C SER A 164 6.16 18.00 4.77
N ALA A 165 6.05 17.17 3.74
CA ALA A 165 6.12 15.71 3.87
C ALA A 165 7.51 15.24 4.34
N LEU A 166 8.60 15.82 3.82
CA LEU A 166 9.96 15.55 4.26
C LEU A 166 10.14 15.96 5.74
N GLU A 167 9.67 17.15 6.11
CA GLU A 167 9.70 17.63 7.51
C GLU A 167 8.83 16.76 8.46
N ALA A 168 7.84 16.06 7.92
CA ALA A 168 7.00 15.12 8.64
C ALA A 168 7.59 13.70 8.72
N GLY A 169 8.79 13.47 8.19
CA GLY A 169 9.50 12.19 8.27
C GLY A 169 9.28 11.27 7.08
N SER A 170 8.88 11.79 5.91
CA SER A 170 8.94 11.00 4.68
C SER A 170 10.39 10.57 4.38
N PRO A 171 10.59 9.37 3.78
CA PRO A 171 11.92 8.93 3.41
C PRO A 171 12.55 9.82 2.34
N ASP A 172 13.88 9.91 2.33
CA ASP A 172 14.68 10.73 1.42
C ASP A 172 14.44 10.42 -0.07
N ILE A 173 13.86 9.24 -0.38
CA ILE A 173 13.42 8.89 -1.73
C ILE A 173 12.49 9.94 -2.35
N VAL A 174 11.71 10.66 -1.50
CA VAL A 174 10.78 11.72 -1.89
C VAL A 174 11.48 12.94 -2.51
N HIS A 175 12.79 13.11 -2.30
CA HIS A 175 13.57 14.12 -3.00
C HIS A 175 13.52 13.94 -4.53
N PHE A 176 13.26 12.73 -5.03
CA PHE A 176 13.09 12.51 -6.47
C PHE A 176 11.85 13.22 -7.02
N GLU A 177 10.71 13.11 -6.33
CA GLU A 177 9.49 13.84 -6.68
C GLU A 177 9.63 15.34 -6.47
N LEU A 178 10.33 15.78 -5.41
CA LEU A 178 10.61 17.19 -5.19
C LEU A 178 11.49 17.76 -6.31
N GLY A 179 12.49 17.02 -6.77
CA GLY A 179 13.34 17.38 -7.91
C GLY A 179 12.54 17.55 -9.20
N GLN A 180 11.63 16.61 -9.50
CA GLN A 180 10.70 16.73 -10.63
C GLN A 180 9.78 17.95 -10.49
N CYS A 181 9.26 18.19 -9.30
CA CYS A 181 8.40 19.34 -9.02
C CYS A 181 9.13 20.67 -9.26
N CYS A 182 10.36 20.81 -8.74
CA CYS A 182 11.21 21.97 -8.98
C CYS A 182 11.54 22.15 -10.47
N LEU A 183 11.83 21.06 -11.18
CA LEU A 183 12.12 21.11 -12.61
C LEU A 183 10.93 21.63 -13.41
N LEU A 184 9.72 21.13 -13.12
CA LEU A 184 8.47 21.57 -13.74
C LEU A 184 8.09 23.00 -13.35
N ALA A 185 8.48 23.45 -12.16
CA ALA A 185 8.37 24.85 -11.73
C ALA A 185 9.43 25.77 -12.39
N GLY A 186 10.39 25.22 -13.13
CA GLY A 186 11.48 25.96 -13.78
C GLY A 186 12.72 26.23 -12.89
N ASP A 187 12.71 25.79 -11.64
CA ASP A 187 13.82 25.92 -10.70
C ASP A 187 14.82 24.76 -10.87
N LYS A 188 15.67 24.91 -11.88
CA LYS A 188 16.70 23.92 -12.26
C LYS A 188 17.72 23.66 -11.14
N SER A 189 18.08 24.69 -10.37
CA SER A 189 19.07 24.57 -9.31
C SER A 189 18.54 23.74 -8.14
N SER A 190 17.32 24.02 -7.68
CA SER A 190 16.68 23.19 -6.65
C SER A 190 16.39 21.79 -7.17
N ALA A 191 16.02 21.63 -8.44
CA ALA A 191 15.81 20.32 -9.05
C ALA A 191 17.08 19.46 -8.97
N GLN A 192 18.23 20.01 -9.39
CA GLN A 192 19.52 19.33 -9.33
C GLN A 192 19.89 18.91 -7.91
N ALA A 193 19.75 19.81 -6.92
CA ALA A 193 20.07 19.50 -5.53
C ALA A 193 19.22 18.34 -4.99
N ASN A 194 17.92 18.34 -5.29
CA ASN A 194 17.00 17.28 -4.86
C ASN A 194 17.28 15.94 -5.57
N PHE A 195 17.58 15.95 -6.87
CA PHE A 195 18.00 14.72 -7.54
C PHE A 195 19.29 14.15 -6.95
N LEU A 196 20.27 14.98 -6.61
CA LEU A 196 21.49 14.51 -5.95
C LEU A 196 21.20 13.91 -4.56
N ALA A 197 20.26 14.49 -3.81
CA ALA A 197 19.83 13.95 -2.52
C ALA A 197 19.09 12.60 -2.64
N ALA A 198 18.29 12.41 -3.69
CA ALA A 198 17.57 11.14 -3.93
C ALA A 198 18.46 10.00 -4.44
N ARG A 199 19.55 10.35 -5.15
CA ARG A 199 20.46 9.39 -5.82
C ARG A 199 20.91 8.19 -4.98
N PRO A 200 21.38 8.33 -3.72
CA PRO A 200 21.82 7.18 -2.92
C PRO A 200 20.68 6.21 -2.58
N HIS A 201 19.43 6.66 -2.58
CA HIS A 201 18.27 5.85 -2.18
C HIS A 201 17.62 5.10 -3.35
N LEU A 202 18.03 5.37 -4.59
CA LEU A 202 17.46 4.78 -5.80
C LEU A 202 18.32 3.65 -6.40
N GLN A 203 19.42 3.28 -5.74
CA GLN A 203 20.38 2.29 -6.26
C GLN A 203 19.75 0.92 -6.50
N ASP A 204 18.76 0.52 -5.70
CA ASP A 204 18.06 -0.77 -5.82
C ASP A 204 16.96 -0.76 -6.90
N THR A 205 16.74 0.37 -7.55
CA THR A 205 15.72 0.55 -8.59
C THR A 205 16.36 1.06 -9.89
N PRO A 206 16.95 0.17 -10.71
CA PRO A 206 17.72 0.55 -11.90
C PRO A 206 16.97 1.50 -12.83
N ALA A 207 15.67 1.25 -13.03
CA ALA A 207 14.84 2.08 -13.88
C ALA A 207 14.60 3.50 -13.34
N GLN A 208 14.51 3.68 -12.03
CA GLN A 208 14.36 5.02 -11.45
C GLN A 208 15.72 5.71 -11.31
N ALA A 209 16.79 4.97 -11.02
CA ALA A 209 18.15 5.49 -11.01
C ALA A 209 18.54 6.04 -12.40
N ALA A 210 18.34 5.27 -13.47
CA ALA A 210 18.64 5.72 -14.82
C ALA A 210 17.80 6.95 -15.23
N LEU A 211 16.57 7.06 -14.74
CA LEU A 211 15.71 8.21 -15.02
C LEU A 211 16.19 9.46 -14.26
N LEU A 212 16.63 9.29 -13.01
CA LEU A 212 17.27 10.37 -12.27
C LEU A 212 18.54 10.86 -12.96
N GLU A 213 19.38 9.95 -13.46
CA GLU A 213 20.59 10.31 -14.20
C GLU A 213 20.26 11.03 -15.51
N SER A 214 19.18 10.67 -16.23
CA SER A 214 18.76 11.42 -17.42
C SER A 214 18.33 12.85 -17.09
N TYR A 215 17.63 13.06 -15.96
CA TYR A 215 17.33 14.40 -15.47
C TYR A 215 18.62 15.18 -15.12
N LEU A 216 19.57 14.56 -14.41
CA LEU A 216 20.84 15.19 -14.08
C LEU A 216 21.68 15.51 -15.33
N GLN A 217 21.64 14.67 -16.36
CA GLN A 217 22.30 14.93 -17.65
C GLN A 217 21.71 16.17 -18.34
N GLN A 218 20.38 16.28 -18.39
CA GLN A 218 19.71 17.48 -18.94
C GLN A 218 20.05 18.76 -18.18
N LEU A 219 20.36 18.63 -16.89
CA LEU A 219 20.84 19.70 -16.02
C LEU A 219 22.37 19.91 -16.10
N GLY A 220 23.08 19.22 -17.01
CA GLY A 220 24.53 19.35 -17.19
C GLY A 220 25.37 18.78 -16.04
N SER A 221 24.78 17.91 -15.21
CA SER A 221 25.33 17.47 -13.93
C SER A 221 25.74 16.00 -13.89
N ALA A 222 25.38 15.23 -14.92
CA ALA A 222 25.72 13.82 -15.07
C ALA A 222 26.01 13.45 -16.53
N LYS A 223 26.62 12.28 -16.71
CA LYS A 223 26.73 11.63 -18.03
C LYS A 223 25.42 10.90 -18.35
N ALA A 224 25.21 10.59 -19.62
CA ALA A 224 24.07 9.78 -20.03
C ALA A 224 24.03 8.46 -19.24
N PRO A 225 22.87 8.07 -18.70
CA PRO A 225 22.72 6.78 -18.02
C PRO A 225 23.02 5.64 -18.99
N ASP A 226 23.69 4.60 -18.49
CA ASP A 226 23.69 3.31 -19.18
C ASP A 226 22.37 2.62 -18.88
N ILE A 227 21.61 2.34 -19.94
CA ILE A 227 20.25 1.81 -19.85
C ILE A 227 20.27 0.42 -20.46
N ASP A 228 19.89 -0.58 -19.67
CA ASP A 228 19.75 -1.95 -20.15
C ASP A 228 18.40 -2.18 -20.86
N SER A 229 18.28 -3.33 -21.53
CA SER A 229 17.07 -3.66 -22.30
C SER A 229 15.82 -3.78 -21.44
N GLU A 230 15.96 -4.17 -20.17
CA GLU A 230 14.85 -4.33 -19.23
C GLU A 230 14.30 -2.97 -18.79
N THR A 231 15.19 -2.06 -18.40
CA THR A 231 14.86 -0.68 -18.05
C THR A 231 14.21 0.04 -19.22
N LEU A 232 14.76 -0.12 -20.43
CA LEU A 232 14.20 0.47 -21.63
C LEU A 232 12.77 -0.04 -21.89
N GLN A 233 12.54 -1.34 -21.75
CA GLN A 233 11.22 -1.93 -21.93
C GLN A 233 10.24 -1.43 -20.85
N HIS A 234 10.68 -1.37 -19.60
CA HIS A 234 9.90 -0.82 -18.49
C HIS A 234 9.47 0.64 -18.78
N TRP A 235 10.41 1.50 -19.21
CA TRP A 235 10.09 2.88 -19.58
C TRP A 235 9.14 2.99 -20.76
N ARG A 236 9.25 2.11 -21.77
CA ARG A 236 8.30 2.08 -22.89
C ARG A 236 6.90 1.69 -22.43
N ASP A 237 6.77 0.79 -21.47
CA ASP A 237 5.48 0.41 -20.88
C ASP A 237 4.91 1.55 -20.03
N GLU A 238 5.74 2.20 -19.20
CA GLU A 238 5.39 3.38 -18.40
C GLU A 238 4.94 4.55 -19.29
N ALA A 239 5.72 4.91 -20.30
CA ALA A 239 5.43 5.98 -21.24
C ALA A 239 4.12 5.77 -22.03
N ARG A 240 3.78 4.49 -22.31
CA ARG A 240 2.49 4.12 -22.93
C ARG A 240 1.31 4.29 -21.98
N LYS A 241 1.51 4.10 -20.67
CA LYS A 241 0.47 4.36 -19.66
C LYS A 241 0.32 5.86 -19.39
N ALA A 242 1.42 6.60 -19.46
CA ALA A 242 1.53 8.02 -19.12
C ALA A 242 1.46 8.95 -20.36
N THR A 243 0.61 8.63 -21.35
CA THR A 243 0.60 9.35 -22.65
C THR A 243 0.37 10.85 -22.53
N ALA A 244 -0.51 11.28 -21.63
CA ALA A 244 -0.92 12.68 -21.47
C ALA A 244 -0.24 13.41 -20.29
N THR A 245 0.85 12.89 -19.74
CA THR A 245 1.55 13.54 -18.60
C THR A 245 2.94 14.04 -18.99
N ALA A 246 3.39 15.11 -18.34
CA ALA A 246 4.75 15.63 -18.51
C ALA A 246 5.82 14.56 -18.20
N TYR A 247 5.54 13.69 -17.22
CA TYR A 247 6.36 12.53 -16.90
C TYR A 247 6.50 11.56 -18.09
N GLY A 248 5.38 11.17 -18.72
CA GLY A 248 5.44 10.27 -19.86
C GLY A 248 6.02 10.91 -21.11
N GLU A 249 5.85 12.22 -21.29
CA GLU A 249 6.53 12.96 -22.36
C GLU A 249 8.05 12.98 -22.16
N HIS A 250 8.52 13.25 -20.95
CA HIS A 250 9.93 13.17 -20.61
C HIS A 250 10.49 11.76 -20.84
N LEU A 251 9.81 10.71 -20.38
CA LEU A 251 10.24 9.33 -20.65
C LEU A 251 10.39 9.05 -22.15
N ARG A 252 9.42 9.47 -22.98
CA ARG A 252 9.52 9.31 -24.44
C ARG A 252 10.71 10.07 -25.02
N GLN A 253 11.01 11.26 -24.49
CA GLN A 253 12.17 12.03 -24.92
C GLN A 253 13.47 11.31 -24.55
N VAL A 254 13.61 10.84 -23.31
CA VAL A 254 14.79 10.10 -22.85
C VAL A 254 15.01 8.82 -23.68
N ILE A 255 13.94 8.08 -23.98
CA ILE A 255 14.00 6.89 -24.83
C ILE A 255 14.54 7.25 -26.22
N ARG A 256 14.00 8.31 -26.86
CA ARG A 256 14.46 8.76 -28.19
C ARG A 256 15.92 9.20 -28.17
N ASP A 257 16.33 9.96 -27.16
CA ASP A 257 17.69 10.47 -27.05
C ASP A 257 18.69 9.33 -26.83
N TRP A 258 18.31 8.32 -26.04
CA TRP A 258 19.13 7.12 -25.87
C TRP A 258 19.23 6.30 -27.15
N GLU A 259 18.10 6.07 -27.85
CA GLU A 259 18.06 5.34 -29.13
C GLU A 259 18.91 6.03 -30.20
N ALA A 260 18.95 7.36 -30.23
CA ALA A 260 19.78 8.13 -31.15
C ALA A 260 21.29 8.10 -30.82
N SER A 261 21.66 7.69 -29.59
CA SER A 261 23.05 7.66 -29.11
C SER A 261 23.76 6.31 -29.32
N LYS A 262 23.04 5.29 -29.79
CA LYS A 262 23.55 3.93 -30.06
C LYS A 262 23.74 3.71 -31.56
#